data_AF-E4XTU5-F1
#
_entry.id   AF-E4XTU5-F1
#
_cell.length_a   1.000
_cell.length_b   1.000
_cell.length_c   1.000
_cell.angle_alpha   90.00
_cell.angle_beta   90.00
_cell.angle_gamma   90.00
#
_symmetry.space_group_name_H-M   'P 1'
#
loop_
_entity.id
_entity.type
_entity.pdbx_description
1 polymer ?
#
loop_
_entity_poly.entity_id
_entity_poly.type
_entity_poly.pdbx_seq_one_letter_code
_entity_poly.pdbx_strand_id
1 'polypeptide(L)'
;MKITLFAIFSVNAEDLEAASSQAAPRFPVVSSGSRLSRKFTNFRNMWHEYGYTPQQLTNLYGYGCYCLNLGGSPMSGLNELNGVKPMDDIDRTCFHWTRCNRCAAIDHGEKCKAEDRSYDFEIDPDTKDITCKEKKNTCKWAICECDKEQVLSMKQFVDKMTPDSRLLNHNGFNPQEQCQKRESSRIDSASRKQCCGDFPKRMPFNENLKQCCDGKVKSHGSCL
;
A
#
# COMPACT_ATOMS: atom_id res chain seq x y z
N MET A 1 -44.54 1.27 -53.13
CA MET A 1 -44.51 0.55 -51.84
C MET A 1 -43.66 -0.70 -52.01
N LYS A 2 -42.39 -0.66 -51.58
CA LYS A 2 -41.49 -1.82 -51.62
C LYS A 2 -41.49 -2.46 -50.23
N ILE A 3 -41.93 -3.71 -50.15
CA ILE A 3 -41.89 -4.55 -48.96
C ILE A 3 -40.52 -5.24 -48.97
N THR A 4 -39.65 -4.87 -48.04
CA THR A 4 -38.34 -5.51 -47.86
C THR A 4 -38.48 -6.64 -46.85
N LEU A 5 -38.28 -7.87 -47.31
CA LEU A 5 -38.28 -9.10 -46.52
C LEU A 5 -37.05 -9.11 -45.59
N PHE A 6 -37.25 -9.21 -44.27
CA PHE A 6 -36.18 -9.46 -43.32
C PHE A 6 -35.82 -10.95 -43.36
N ALA A 7 -34.59 -11.28 -43.75
CA ALA A 7 -34.04 -12.62 -43.63
C ALA A 7 -33.76 -12.92 -42.14
N ILE A 8 -34.47 -13.91 -41.61
CA ILE A 8 -34.20 -14.49 -40.29
C ILE A 8 -33.00 -15.43 -40.48
N PHE A 9 -31.82 -15.03 -39.99
CA PHE A 9 -30.69 -15.94 -39.89
C PHE A 9 -30.86 -16.78 -38.62
N SER A 10 -31.21 -18.05 -38.81
CA SER A 10 -31.13 -19.07 -37.77
C SER A 10 -29.66 -19.27 -37.38
N VAL A 11 -29.32 -18.93 -36.15
CA VAL A 11 -28.00 -19.23 -35.58
C VAL A 11 -28.05 -20.66 -35.06
N ASN A 12 -27.22 -21.54 -35.61
CA ASN A 12 -27.14 -22.95 -35.22
C ASN A 12 -26.56 -23.09 -33.80
N ALA A 13 -27.02 -24.10 -33.08
CA ALA A 13 -26.74 -24.33 -31.65
C ALA A 13 -25.31 -24.86 -31.35
N GLU A 14 -24.35 -24.68 -32.26
CA GLU A 14 -22.96 -25.18 -32.11
C GLU A 14 -21.95 -24.07 -31.75
N ASP A 15 -22.36 -22.81 -31.66
CA ASP A 15 -21.47 -21.67 -31.37
C ASP A 15 -21.50 -21.16 -29.90
N LEU A 16 -22.09 -21.93 -28.98
CA LEU A 16 -22.24 -21.54 -27.56
C LEU A 16 -21.15 -22.07 -26.60
N GLU A 17 -20.15 -22.82 -27.08
CA GLU A 17 -19.08 -23.41 -26.23
C GLU A 17 -17.68 -22.77 -26.39
N ALA A 18 -17.57 -21.56 -26.97
CA ALA A 18 -16.27 -20.89 -27.13
C ALA A 18 -16.01 -19.71 -26.16
N ALA A 19 -16.80 -19.57 -25.09
CA ALA A 19 -16.68 -18.44 -24.13
C ALA A 19 -16.16 -18.84 -22.73
N SER A 20 -15.39 -19.93 -22.60
CA SER A 20 -14.84 -20.38 -21.31
C SER A 20 -13.36 -20.78 -21.34
N SER A 21 -12.52 -20.08 -22.11
CA SER A 21 -11.07 -20.31 -22.10
C SER A 21 -10.25 -19.02 -22.30
N GLN A 22 -10.56 -17.97 -21.53
CA GLN A 22 -9.55 -16.96 -21.24
C GLN A 22 -8.89 -17.34 -19.91
N ALA A 23 -7.77 -18.05 -20.01
CA ALA A 23 -6.88 -18.27 -18.89
C ALA A 23 -6.59 -16.91 -18.23
N ALA A 24 -6.85 -16.82 -16.92
CA ALA A 24 -6.43 -15.68 -16.13
C ALA A 24 -4.96 -15.36 -16.46
N PRO A 25 -4.58 -14.08 -16.59
CA PRO A 25 -3.20 -13.72 -16.88
C PRO A 25 -2.30 -14.40 -15.86
N ARG A 26 -1.36 -15.21 -16.34
CA ARG A 26 -0.36 -15.87 -15.49
C ARG A 26 0.50 -14.78 -14.86
N PHE A 27 0.15 -14.40 -13.64
CA PHE A 27 1.04 -13.65 -12.77
C PHE A 27 2.41 -14.35 -12.75
N PRO A 28 3.53 -13.63 -12.69
CA PRO A 28 4.67 -14.19 -11.99
C PRO A 28 4.21 -14.37 -10.55
N VAL A 29 3.74 -15.57 -10.21
CA VAL A 29 3.57 -15.98 -8.82
C VAL A 29 4.90 -15.62 -8.16
N VAL A 30 4.89 -14.62 -7.29
CA VAL A 30 6.07 -14.30 -6.49
C VAL A 30 6.32 -15.58 -5.69
N SER A 31 7.27 -16.38 -6.17
CA SER A 31 7.50 -17.70 -5.59
C SER A 31 7.80 -17.50 -4.12
N SER A 32 7.34 -18.44 -3.29
CA SER A 32 7.55 -18.45 -1.85
C SER A 32 9.04 -18.41 -1.43
N GLY A 33 9.99 -18.31 -2.37
CA GLY A 33 11.43 -18.11 -2.14
C GLY A 33 12.08 -16.88 -2.82
N SER A 34 11.35 -15.98 -3.47
CA SER A 34 11.96 -14.80 -4.11
C SER A 34 12.63 -13.86 -3.08
N ARG A 35 13.71 -13.15 -3.45
CA ARG A 35 14.37 -12.15 -2.57
C ARG A 35 13.42 -11.05 -2.11
N LEU A 36 12.40 -10.76 -2.90
CA LEU A 36 11.42 -9.73 -2.63
C LEU A 36 10.36 -10.18 -1.62
N SER A 37 9.92 -11.45 -1.69
CA SER A 37 8.96 -11.99 -0.71
C SER A 37 9.53 -12.03 0.71
N ARG A 38 10.86 -12.13 0.83
CA ARG A 38 11.58 -12.02 2.11
C ARG A 38 11.50 -10.63 2.74
N LYS A 39 11.39 -9.57 1.92
CA LYS A 39 11.38 -8.17 2.39
C LYS A 39 10.07 -7.70 3.01
N PHE A 40 9.02 -8.52 2.99
CA PHE A 40 7.77 -8.18 3.67
C PHE A 40 7.16 -9.41 4.34
N THR A 41 8.01 -10.35 4.77
CA THR A 41 7.55 -11.64 5.30
C THR A 41 6.65 -11.47 6.52
N ASN A 42 6.99 -10.61 7.49
CA ASN A 42 6.12 -10.40 8.65
C ASN A 42 4.76 -9.81 8.27
N PHE A 43 4.71 -8.78 7.42
CA PHE A 43 3.45 -8.25 6.89
C PHE A 43 2.64 -9.31 6.14
N ARG A 44 3.28 -10.11 5.27
CA ARG A 44 2.62 -11.19 4.53
C ARG A 44 2.04 -12.25 5.48
N ASN A 45 2.77 -12.60 6.53
CA ASN A 45 2.29 -13.58 7.51
C ASN A 45 1.09 -13.00 8.26
N MET A 46 1.17 -11.75 8.72
CA MET A 46 0.05 -11.07 9.38
C MET A 46 -1.19 -10.98 8.47
N TRP A 47 -0.99 -10.62 7.19
CA TRP A 47 -2.05 -10.60 6.17
C TRP A 47 -2.75 -11.95 6.03
N HIS A 48 -1.96 -13.02 5.92
CA HIS A 48 -2.47 -14.38 5.77
C HIS A 48 -3.17 -14.88 7.03
N GLU A 49 -2.54 -14.75 8.19
CA GLU A 49 -3.08 -15.20 9.48
C GLU A 49 -4.34 -14.44 9.89
N TYR A 50 -4.45 -13.17 9.49
CA TYR A 50 -5.67 -12.40 9.71
C TYR A 50 -6.87 -13.00 8.94
N GLY A 51 -6.61 -13.57 7.75
CA GLY A 51 -7.58 -14.29 6.93
C GLY A 51 -7.64 -13.84 5.47
N TYR A 52 -6.75 -12.97 5.02
CA TYR A 52 -6.73 -12.51 3.63
C TYR A 52 -5.91 -13.43 2.74
N THR A 53 -6.30 -13.52 1.48
CA THR A 53 -5.70 -14.41 0.49
C THR A 53 -4.40 -13.85 -0.08
N PRO A 54 -3.48 -14.71 -0.57
CA PRO A 54 -2.32 -14.29 -1.33
C PRO A 54 -2.66 -13.50 -2.60
N GLN A 55 -3.80 -13.78 -3.23
CA GLN A 55 -4.25 -13.06 -4.42
C GLN A 55 -4.60 -11.61 -4.10
N GLN A 56 -5.33 -11.38 -2.99
CA GLN A 56 -5.63 -10.01 -2.54
C GLN A 56 -4.35 -9.22 -2.26
N LEU A 57 -3.33 -9.85 -1.67
CA LEU A 57 -2.01 -9.20 -1.48
C LEU A 57 -1.32 -8.90 -2.81
N THR A 58 -1.39 -9.82 -3.77
CA THR A 58 -0.79 -9.66 -5.11
C THR A 58 -1.45 -8.51 -5.88
N ASN A 59 -2.74 -8.27 -5.67
CA ASN A 59 -3.45 -7.15 -6.29
C ASN A 59 -3.00 -5.77 -5.76
N LEU A 60 -2.22 -5.71 -4.68
CA LEU A 60 -1.62 -4.48 -4.17
C LEU A 60 -0.20 -4.26 -4.68
N TYR A 61 0.40 -5.27 -5.33
CA TYR A 61 1.79 -5.24 -5.75
C TYR A 61 2.00 -4.28 -6.92
N GLY A 62 2.75 -3.21 -6.70
CA GLY A 62 2.93 -2.13 -7.69
C GLY A 62 1.61 -1.44 -8.05
N TYR A 63 0.70 -1.32 -7.09
CA TYR A 63 -0.58 -0.63 -7.26
C TYR A 63 -0.45 0.85 -6.87
N GLY A 64 -0.88 1.73 -7.76
CA GLY A 64 -0.87 3.17 -7.51
C GLY A 64 0.54 3.68 -7.20
N CYS A 65 0.61 4.71 -6.37
CA CYS A 65 1.87 5.37 -6.04
C CYS A 65 2.57 4.80 -4.81
N TYR A 66 1.86 4.12 -3.92
CA TYR A 66 2.37 3.78 -2.59
C TYR A 66 2.31 2.29 -2.25
N CYS A 67 1.43 1.50 -2.86
CA CYS A 67 1.29 0.09 -2.47
C CYS A 67 2.42 -0.78 -3.02
N LEU A 68 3.16 -1.42 -2.10
CA LEU A 68 4.15 -2.46 -2.37
C LEU A 68 5.03 -2.12 -3.59
N ASN A 69 5.70 -0.96 -3.47
CA ASN A 69 6.47 -0.37 -4.56
C ASN A 69 7.48 -1.36 -5.16
N LEU A 70 7.64 -1.31 -6.47
CA LEU A 70 8.63 -2.12 -7.17
C LEU A 70 10.04 -1.66 -6.77
N GLY A 71 10.81 -2.51 -6.08
CA GLY A 71 12.21 -2.22 -5.80
C GLY A 71 12.73 -2.75 -4.46
N GLY A 72 13.77 -2.07 -3.96
CA GLY A 72 14.49 -2.46 -2.75
C GLY A 72 13.70 -2.26 -1.45
N SER A 73 12.70 -1.40 -1.45
CA SER A 73 11.94 -0.97 -0.27
C SER A 73 10.42 -0.95 -0.53
N PRO A 74 9.80 -2.13 -0.75
CA PRO A 74 8.38 -2.21 -1.11
C PRO A 74 7.43 -1.63 -0.04
N MET A 75 7.79 -1.63 1.24
CA MET A 75 6.90 -1.22 2.35
C MET A 75 7.17 0.23 2.79
N SER A 76 8.43 0.63 2.80
CA SER A 76 8.85 1.99 3.20
C SER A 76 8.68 3.01 2.06
N GLY A 77 8.51 2.51 0.83
CA GLY A 77 8.30 3.28 -0.40
C GLY A 77 9.53 4.03 -0.87
N LEU A 78 9.40 4.70 -2.03
CA LEU A 78 10.46 5.53 -2.63
C LEU A 78 10.54 6.89 -1.93
N ASN A 79 11.75 7.33 -1.56
CA ASN A 79 11.99 8.61 -0.88
C ASN A 79 11.49 9.82 -1.69
N GLU A 80 11.37 9.64 -3.00
CA GLU A 80 10.95 10.61 -3.99
C GLU A 80 9.43 10.87 -3.97
N LEU A 81 8.62 10.05 -3.29
CA LEU A 81 7.15 10.21 -3.30
C LEU A 81 6.63 11.28 -2.32
N ASN A 82 7.50 12.07 -1.68
CA ASN A 82 7.02 13.15 -0.80
C ASN A 82 6.20 14.17 -1.59
N GLY A 83 4.99 14.44 -1.13
CA GLY A 83 4.09 15.41 -1.76
C GLY A 83 3.27 14.85 -2.93
N VAL A 84 3.33 13.55 -3.20
CA VAL A 84 2.44 12.87 -4.16
C VAL A 84 1.08 12.60 -3.51
N LYS A 85 0.00 12.90 -4.21
CA LYS A 85 -1.37 12.58 -3.77
C LYS A 85 -1.68 11.09 -4.08
N PRO A 86 -2.29 10.33 -3.16
CA PRO A 86 -2.74 8.98 -3.47
C PRO A 86 -3.76 8.96 -4.61
N MET A 87 -3.68 7.93 -5.45
CA MET A 87 -4.50 7.79 -6.66
C MET A 87 -5.99 7.51 -6.35
N ASP A 88 -6.23 6.68 -5.34
CA ASP A 88 -7.54 6.30 -4.85
C ASP A 88 -7.48 5.98 -3.34
N ASP A 89 -8.53 5.37 -2.79
CA ASP A 89 -8.59 5.06 -1.38
C ASP A 89 -7.79 3.82 -0.97
N ILE A 90 -7.54 2.87 -1.90
CA ILE A 90 -6.61 1.75 -1.66
C ILE A 90 -5.20 2.31 -1.51
N ASP A 91 -4.76 3.12 -2.48
CA ASP A 91 -3.44 3.78 -2.49
C ASP A 91 -3.29 4.73 -1.29
N ARG A 92 -4.40 5.33 -0.80
CA ARG A 92 -4.40 6.14 0.42
C ARG A 92 -4.02 5.34 1.67
N THR A 93 -4.46 4.09 1.80
CA THR A 93 -4.04 3.25 2.94
C THR A 93 -2.53 2.98 2.89
N CYS A 94 -2.02 2.63 1.71
CA CYS A 94 -0.59 2.42 1.48
C CYS A 94 0.24 3.70 1.70
N PHE A 95 -0.31 4.87 1.37
CA PHE A 95 0.28 6.16 1.70
C PHE A 95 0.44 6.35 3.21
N HIS A 96 -0.57 6.00 4.00
CA HIS A 96 -0.47 6.09 5.46
C HIS A 96 0.55 5.09 6.01
N TRP A 97 0.55 3.87 5.51
CA TRP A 97 1.49 2.82 5.92
C TRP A 97 2.95 3.14 5.59
N THR A 98 3.25 3.58 4.37
CA THR A 98 4.61 4.01 3.98
C THR A 98 5.10 5.18 4.84
N ARG A 99 4.22 6.11 5.22
CA ARG A 99 4.54 7.22 6.12
C ARG A 99 4.83 6.77 7.55
N CYS A 100 4.05 5.83 8.06
CA CYS A 100 4.30 5.19 9.35
C CYS A 100 5.69 4.54 9.38
N ASN A 101 6.01 3.72 8.37
CA ASN A 101 7.33 3.07 8.25
C ASN A 101 8.48 4.07 8.13
N ARG A 102 8.29 5.18 7.41
CA ARG A 102 9.28 6.27 7.36
C ARG A 102 9.54 6.87 8.73
N CYS A 103 8.50 7.05 9.55
CA CYS A 103 8.68 7.54 10.90
C CYS A 103 9.41 6.54 11.80
N ALA A 104 9.18 5.23 11.63
CA ALA A 104 9.97 4.23 12.35
C ALA A 104 11.47 4.39 12.06
N ALA A 105 11.86 4.63 10.80
CA ALA A 105 13.24 4.92 10.42
C ALA A 105 13.76 6.26 10.96
N ILE A 106 12.94 7.32 10.97
CA ILE A 106 13.34 8.64 11.50
C ILE A 106 13.54 8.58 13.03
N ASP A 107 12.62 7.95 13.76
CA ASP A 107 12.64 7.92 15.23
C ASP A 107 13.64 6.89 15.80
N HIS A 108 13.86 5.78 15.09
CA HIS A 108 14.71 4.67 15.58
C HIS A 108 15.99 4.45 14.75
N GLY A 109 16.30 5.36 13.84
CA GLY A 109 17.49 5.36 12.99
C GLY A 109 17.33 4.61 11.68
N GLU A 110 18.17 4.93 10.70
CA GLU A 110 18.02 4.50 9.29
C GLU A 110 18.02 2.98 9.07
N LYS A 111 18.54 2.21 10.02
CA LYS A 111 18.51 0.74 9.97
C LYS A 111 17.15 0.18 10.37
N CYS A 112 16.25 0.98 10.94
CA CYS A 112 14.88 0.60 11.26
C CYS A 112 14.02 0.59 9.99
N LYS A 113 14.20 -0.43 9.16
CA LYS A 113 13.47 -0.63 7.91
C LYS A 113 12.55 -1.82 8.05
N ALA A 114 11.31 -1.66 7.63
CA ALA A 114 10.32 -2.72 7.62
C ALA A 114 10.78 -3.93 6.80
N GLU A 115 11.61 -3.68 5.78
CA GLU A 115 12.16 -4.71 4.92
C GLU A 115 13.21 -5.63 5.55
N ASP A 116 13.85 -5.17 6.62
CA ASP A 116 15.04 -5.80 7.21
C ASP A 116 14.80 -6.21 8.68
N ARG A 117 13.56 -6.17 9.16
CA ARG A 117 13.23 -6.39 10.58
C ARG A 117 12.09 -7.37 10.72
N SER A 118 12.35 -8.43 11.47
CA SER A 118 11.31 -9.31 11.98
C SER A 118 10.80 -8.84 13.33
N TYR A 119 9.51 -9.08 13.57
CA TYR A 119 8.78 -8.79 14.80
C TYR A 119 7.78 -9.91 15.07
N ASP A 120 7.38 -10.05 16.33
CA ASP A 120 6.37 -11.03 16.74
C ASP A 120 5.00 -10.36 16.93
N PHE A 121 3.95 -11.05 16.48
CA PHE A 121 2.56 -10.63 16.63
C PHE A 121 1.68 -11.83 16.99
N GLU A 122 0.51 -11.56 17.54
CA GLU A 122 -0.56 -12.53 17.71
C GLU A 122 -1.86 -11.95 17.19
N ILE A 123 -2.77 -12.81 16.73
CA ILE A 123 -4.12 -12.43 16.29
C ILE A 123 -5.11 -13.20 17.16
N ASP A 124 -5.97 -12.48 17.87
CA ASP A 124 -7.07 -13.09 18.59
C ASP A 124 -8.04 -13.74 17.59
N PRO A 125 -8.32 -15.06 17.69
CA PRO A 125 -9.13 -15.76 16.71
C PRO A 125 -10.60 -15.30 16.72
N ASP A 126 -11.09 -14.81 17.86
CA ASP A 126 -12.48 -14.46 18.08
C ASP A 126 -12.74 -12.98 17.74
N THR A 127 -11.90 -12.08 18.25
CA THR A 127 -12.07 -10.62 18.03
C THR A 127 -11.39 -10.12 16.77
N LYS A 128 -10.43 -10.90 16.22
CA LYS A 128 -9.51 -10.47 15.16
C LYS A 128 -8.61 -9.30 15.56
N ASP A 129 -8.42 -9.07 16.85
CA ASP A 129 -7.46 -8.07 17.32
C ASP A 129 -6.03 -8.55 17.12
N ILE A 130 -5.21 -7.71 16.48
CA ILE A 130 -3.78 -7.96 16.29
C ILE A 130 -3.00 -7.33 17.44
N THR A 131 -2.13 -8.08 18.10
CA THR A 131 -1.25 -7.60 19.17
C THR A 131 0.21 -7.70 18.77
N CYS A 132 0.91 -6.58 18.77
CA CYS A 132 2.37 -6.53 18.59
C CYS A 132 3.09 -6.84 19.90
N LYS A 133 3.96 -7.85 19.91
CA LYS A 133 4.57 -8.41 21.15
C LYS A 133 5.83 -7.69 21.60
N GLU A 134 6.44 -6.95 20.69
CA GLU A 134 7.65 -6.19 20.95
C GLU A 134 7.39 -5.07 21.97
N LYS A 135 8.43 -4.71 22.74
CA LYS A 135 8.32 -3.62 23.72
C LYS A 135 7.92 -2.31 23.02
N LYS A 136 6.94 -1.61 23.59
CA LYS A 136 6.47 -0.30 23.09
C LYS A 136 7.65 0.68 22.89
N ASN A 137 7.55 1.51 21.85
CA ASN A 137 8.56 2.49 21.43
C ASN A 137 9.91 1.88 21.02
N THR A 138 9.91 0.62 20.55
CA THR A 138 11.07 0.04 19.83
C THR A 138 10.81 0.05 18.33
N CYS A 139 11.88 0.00 17.54
CA CYS A 139 11.81 -0.10 16.07
C CYS A 139 10.86 -1.21 15.60
N LYS A 140 11.02 -2.42 16.15
CA LYS A 140 10.21 -3.58 15.74
C LYS A 140 8.74 -3.41 16.11
N TRP A 141 8.46 -2.88 17.30
CA TRP A 141 7.10 -2.54 17.72
C TRP A 141 6.47 -1.52 16.78
N ALA A 142 7.19 -0.44 16.44
CA ALA A 142 6.70 0.59 15.53
C ALA A 142 6.34 0.01 14.14
N ILE A 143 7.22 -0.81 13.56
CA ILE A 143 6.97 -1.49 12.28
C ILE A 143 5.75 -2.42 12.39
N CYS A 144 5.65 -3.21 13.46
CA CYS A 144 4.49 -4.08 13.67
C CYS A 144 3.18 -3.30 13.74
N GLU A 145 3.14 -2.18 14.47
CA GLU A 145 1.95 -1.33 14.55
C GLU A 145 1.59 -0.74 13.17
N CYS A 146 2.59 -0.32 12.38
CA CYS A 146 2.36 0.13 11.01
C CYS A 146 1.71 -0.96 10.15
N ASP A 147 2.24 -2.18 10.19
CA ASP A 147 1.74 -3.32 9.42
C ASP A 147 0.33 -3.75 9.87
N LYS A 148 0.08 -3.75 11.19
CA LYS A 148 -1.25 -3.97 11.78
C LYS A 148 -2.28 -2.98 11.23
N GLU A 149 -1.98 -1.68 11.27
CA GLU A 149 -2.91 -0.66 10.75
C GLU A 149 -3.21 -0.87 9.27
N GLN A 150 -2.22 -1.28 8.48
CA GLN A 150 -2.40 -1.58 7.06
C GLN A 150 -3.33 -2.78 6.82
N VAL A 151 -3.16 -3.88 7.58
CA VAL A 151 -4.04 -5.06 7.50
C VAL A 151 -5.49 -4.68 7.87
N LEU A 152 -5.67 -3.92 8.94
CA LEU A 152 -7.00 -3.53 9.40
C LEU A 152 -7.67 -2.53 8.44
N SER A 153 -6.92 -1.55 7.92
CA SER A 153 -7.42 -0.54 6.98
C SER A 153 -7.87 -1.13 5.64
N MET A 154 -7.30 -2.28 5.25
CA MET A 154 -7.62 -2.97 4.00
C MET A 154 -8.93 -3.76 4.04
N LYS A 155 -9.50 -4.01 5.23
CA LYS A 155 -10.74 -4.79 5.41
C LYS A 155 -11.88 -4.32 4.49
N GLN A 156 -12.03 -3.00 4.36
CA GLN A 156 -13.09 -2.42 3.54
C GLN A 156 -12.92 -2.65 2.03
N PHE A 157 -11.70 -2.91 1.56
CA PHE A 157 -11.39 -3.09 0.14
C PHE A 157 -11.32 -4.56 -0.23
N VAL A 158 -10.64 -5.38 0.58
CA VAL A 158 -10.46 -6.82 0.31
C VAL A 158 -11.78 -7.60 0.30
N ASP A 159 -12.77 -7.18 1.08
CA ASP A 159 -14.08 -7.84 1.17
C ASP A 159 -15.08 -7.37 0.09
N LYS A 160 -14.88 -6.18 -0.49
CA LYS A 160 -15.95 -5.46 -1.22
C LYS A 160 -15.54 -4.88 -2.58
N MET A 161 -14.25 -4.78 -2.87
CA MET A 161 -13.76 -3.99 -3.99
C MET A 161 -12.64 -4.70 -4.74
N THR A 162 -12.80 -4.80 -6.05
CA THR A 162 -11.70 -5.15 -6.95
C THR A 162 -10.86 -3.90 -7.18
N PRO A 163 -9.53 -3.93 -6.94
CA PRO A 163 -8.65 -2.80 -7.23
C PRO A 163 -8.75 -2.37 -8.70
N ASP A 164 -8.61 -1.07 -8.99
CA ASP A 164 -8.66 -0.57 -10.36
C ASP A 164 -7.45 -1.08 -11.13
N SER A 165 -7.69 -2.00 -12.05
CA SER A 165 -6.62 -2.67 -12.79
C SER A 165 -5.75 -1.70 -13.58
N ARG A 166 -6.25 -0.50 -13.93
CA ARG A 166 -5.50 0.54 -14.65
C ARG A 166 -4.41 1.20 -13.79
N LEU A 167 -4.46 1.05 -12.48
CA LEU A 167 -3.47 1.57 -11.53
C LEU A 167 -2.36 0.55 -11.21
N LEU A 168 -2.41 -0.64 -11.82
CA LEU A 168 -1.39 -1.66 -11.66
C LEU A 168 -0.24 -1.44 -12.64
N ASN A 169 0.99 -1.52 -12.14
CA ASN A 169 2.16 -1.32 -12.99
C ASN A 169 2.23 -2.30 -14.18
N HIS A 170 1.85 -3.56 -13.97
CA HIS A 170 1.85 -4.56 -15.05
C HIS A 170 0.75 -4.34 -16.11
N ASN A 171 -0.20 -3.45 -15.85
CA ASN A 171 -1.22 -3.02 -16.81
C ASN A 171 -0.89 -1.65 -17.44
N GLY A 172 0.35 -1.18 -17.30
CA GLY A 172 0.84 0.04 -17.93
C GLY A 172 0.87 1.27 -17.02
N PHE A 173 0.47 1.16 -15.75
CA PHE A 173 0.65 2.27 -14.81
C PHE A 173 2.15 2.53 -14.56
N ASN A 174 2.61 3.75 -14.77
CA ASN A 174 4.01 4.14 -14.54
C ASN A 174 4.07 5.14 -13.37
N PRO A 175 4.46 4.69 -12.15
CA PRO A 175 4.58 5.58 -11.00
C PRO A 175 5.51 6.78 -11.25
N GLN A 176 6.58 6.61 -12.02
CA GLN A 176 7.57 7.65 -12.28
C GLN A 176 6.98 8.81 -13.10
N GLU A 177 5.98 8.54 -13.93
CA GLU A 177 5.32 9.53 -14.79
C GLU A 177 4.01 10.04 -14.18
N GLN A 178 3.27 9.15 -13.50
CA GLN A 178 1.90 9.42 -13.06
C GLN A 178 1.81 9.86 -11.59
N CYS A 179 2.82 9.56 -10.76
CA CYS A 179 2.87 10.00 -9.37
C CYS A 179 3.49 11.40 -9.26
N GLN A 180 2.72 12.40 -9.68
CA GLN A 180 3.18 13.78 -9.71
C GLN A 180 3.35 14.33 -8.30
N LYS A 181 4.54 14.85 -8.01
CA LYS A 181 4.77 15.68 -6.83
C LYS A 181 3.92 16.93 -6.96
N ARG A 182 3.31 17.38 -5.86
CA ARG A 182 2.89 18.78 -5.76
C ARG A 182 4.08 19.67 -6.09
N GLU A 183 3.88 20.67 -6.94
CA GLU A 183 4.88 21.74 -7.14
C GLU A 183 5.19 22.37 -5.79
N SER A 184 6.27 21.93 -5.15
CA SER A 184 6.82 22.61 -4.00
C SER A 184 7.73 23.69 -4.52
N SER A 185 7.42 24.95 -4.22
CA SER A 185 8.33 26.08 -4.38
C SER A 185 9.72 25.66 -3.91
N ARG A 186 10.71 25.80 -4.79
CA ARG A 186 12.10 25.35 -4.66
C ARG A 186 12.77 25.92 -3.40
N ILE A 187 12.56 25.27 -2.26
CA ILE A 187 13.40 25.50 -1.09
C ILE A 187 14.22 24.23 -0.90
N ASP A 188 15.40 24.25 -1.54
CA ASP A 188 16.53 23.31 -1.42
C ASP A 188 17.17 23.36 -0.02
N SER A 189 16.38 23.56 1.03
CA SER A 189 16.86 23.27 2.38
C SER A 189 16.83 21.77 2.53
N ALA A 190 18.00 21.14 2.77
CA ALA A 190 18.12 19.76 3.22
C ALA A 190 16.99 19.47 4.23
N SER A 191 15.93 18.80 3.77
CA SER A 191 14.66 18.83 4.48
C SER A 191 14.86 18.07 5.79
N ARG A 192 14.96 18.77 6.91
CA ARG A 192 14.99 18.11 8.21
C ARG A 192 13.59 17.57 8.44
N LYS A 193 13.47 16.25 8.29
CA LYS A 193 12.19 15.54 8.45
C LYS A 193 12.05 15.15 9.91
N GLN A 194 10.93 15.55 10.50
CA GLN A 194 10.49 15.07 11.81
C GLN A 194 9.18 14.32 11.66
N CYS A 195 8.76 13.66 12.73
CA CYS A 195 7.53 12.90 12.79
C CYS A 195 6.60 13.41 13.88
N CYS A 196 5.30 13.35 13.63
CA CYS A 196 4.26 13.86 14.50
C CYS A 196 3.13 12.85 14.67
N GLY A 197 2.52 12.83 15.86
CA GLY A 197 1.51 11.85 16.26
C GLY A 197 2.11 10.58 16.82
N ASP A 198 1.27 9.59 17.13
CA ASP A 198 1.70 8.30 17.69
C ASP A 198 1.57 7.18 16.65
N PHE A 199 2.42 6.15 16.77
CA PHE A 199 2.25 4.94 15.97
C PHE A 199 0.88 4.32 16.23
N PRO A 200 0.15 3.86 15.19
CA PRO A 200 0.57 3.75 13.79
C PRO A 200 0.22 4.96 12.89
N LYS A 201 -0.35 6.03 13.44
CA LYS A 201 -0.78 7.22 12.68
C LYS A 201 0.30 8.30 12.59
N ARG A 202 1.52 7.98 13.04
CA ARG A 202 2.66 8.87 13.05
C ARG A 202 3.11 9.17 11.61
N MET A 203 3.33 10.44 11.32
CA MET A 203 3.53 10.90 9.94
C MET A 203 4.70 11.89 9.84
N PRO A 204 5.52 11.80 8.77
CA PRO A 204 6.62 12.73 8.56
C PRO A 204 6.12 14.10 8.13
N PHE A 205 6.82 15.15 8.56
CA PHE A 205 6.67 16.53 8.13
C PHE A 205 8.04 17.20 7.97
N ASN A 206 8.09 18.28 7.19
CA ASN A 206 9.28 19.11 7.06
C ASN A 206 9.29 20.16 8.18
N GLU A 207 10.23 20.06 9.12
CA GLU A 207 10.31 20.95 10.29
C GLU A 207 10.55 22.41 9.92
N ASN A 208 11.12 22.68 8.74
CA ASN A 208 11.33 24.04 8.25
C ASN A 208 10.00 24.72 7.86
N LEU A 209 8.93 23.96 7.61
CA LEU A 209 7.66 24.47 7.10
C LEU A 209 6.49 24.24 8.06
N LYS A 210 6.61 23.22 8.91
CA LYS A 210 5.54 22.70 9.76
C LYS A 210 6.10 22.38 11.14
N GLN A 211 5.22 22.26 12.12
CA GLN A 211 5.56 21.83 13.48
C GLN A 211 4.51 20.86 14.01
N CYS A 212 4.85 20.07 15.02
CA CYS A 212 3.92 19.17 15.69
C CYS A 212 3.31 19.84 16.93
N CYS A 213 2.00 20.00 16.96
CA CYS A 213 1.25 20.52 18.12
C CYS A 213 0.22 19.47 18.54
N ASP A 214 0.29 18.96 19.76
CA ASP A 214 -0.65 17.97 20.31
C ASP A 214 -0.89 16.78 19.37
N GLY A 215 0.20 16.23 18.82
CA GLY A 215 0.15 15.10 17.88
C GLY A 215 -0.37 15.44 16.48
N LYS A 216 -0.60 16.71 16.16
CA LYS A 216 -1.07 17.18 14.84
C LYS A 216 -0.04 18.07 14.16
N VAL A 217 0.18 17.82 12.87
CA VAL A 217 1.05 18.66 12.04
C VAL A 217 0.32 19.97 11.74
N LYS A 218 0.88 21.10 12.19
CA LYS A 218 0.39 22.45 11.90
C LYS A 218 1.47 23.28 11.18
N SER A 219 1.11 24.46 10.68
CA SER A 219 2.08 25.41 10.13
C SER A 219 3.06 25.88 11.22
N HIS A 220 4.28 26.19 10.82
CA HIS A 220 5.27 26.71 11.77
C HIS A 220 4.73 27.96 12.48
N GLY A 221 4.90 28.05 13.81
CA GLY A 221 4.39 29.14 14.64
C GLY A 221 2.88 29.12 14.97
N SER A 222 2.12 28.11 14.52
CA SER A 222 0.67 28.03 14.77
C SER A 222 0.26 27.06 15.90
N CYS A 223 1.15 26.76 16.85
CA CYS A 223 0.77 26.11 18.10
C CYS A 223 0.26 27.23 19.02
N LEU A 224 -1.06 27.38 19.05
CA LEU A 224 -1.77 28.18 20.05
C LEU A 224 -2.45 27.21 21.02
#